data_AF-A0A9E2XZP1-F1
#
_entry.id   AF-A0A9E2XZP1-F1
#
_cell.length_a   1.000
_cell.length_b   1.000
_cell.length_c   1.000
_cell.angle_alpha   90.00
_cell.angle_beta   90.00
_cell.angle_gamma   90.00
#
_symmetry.space_group_name_H-M   'P 1'
#
loop_
_entity.id
_entity.type
_entity.pdbx_description
1 polymer ?
#
loop_
_entity_poly.entity_id
_entity_poly.type
_entity_poly.pdbx_seq_one_letter_code
_entity_poly.pdbx_strand_id
1 'polypeptide(L)' 'MSFKVVWGGTGQRVHVRNTDPVYGGFAGEFIRNTAQMEWTATVGDYTFESDPLATSSSSFAEIGHERNGSFFPRG' A
#
# COMPACT_ATOMS: atom_id res chain seq x y z
N MET A 1 14.11 6.96 10.69
CA MET A 1 13.23 7.20 9.54
C MET A 1 11.86 7.62 10.06
N SER A 2 11.27 8.64 9.46
CA SER A 2 9.91 9.10 9.72
C SER A 2 9.16 9.17 8.40
N PHE A 3 7.85 8.96 8.45
CA PHE A 3 6.98 9.16 7.30
C PHE A 3 5.62 9.66 7.78
N LYS A 4 4.96 10.43 6.92
CA LYS A 4 3.58 10.83 7.05
C LYS A 4 2.86 10.46 5.77
N VAL A 5 1.74 9.76 5.92
CA VAL A 5 0.88 9.37 4.80
C VAL A 5 -0.50 9.95 5.04
N VAL A 6 -1.04 10.63 4.03
CA VAL A 6 -2.43 11.04 3.99
C VAL A 6 -3.12 10.26 2.88
N TRP A 7 -4.09 9.45 3.29
CA TRP A 7 -4.93 8.67 2.38
C TRP A 7 -6.15 9.49 1.97
N GLY A 8 -6.49 9.45 0.68
CA GLY A 8 -7.57 10.22 0.10
C GLY A 8 -8.53 9.37 -0.73
N GLY A 9 -9.82 9.72 -0.65
CA GLY A 9 -10.87 9.19 -1.51
C GLY A 9 -11.39 7.79 -1.12
N THR A 10 -12.68 7.56 -1.39
CA THR A 10 -13.26 6.22 -1.53
C THR A 10 -13.40 5.94 -3.02
N GLY A 11 -12.36 5.36 -3.62
CA GLY A 11 -12.41 4.98 -5.03
C GLY A 11 -13.05 3.61 -5.23
N GLN A 12 -12.61 2.91 -6.28
CA GLN A 12 -13.19 1.63 -6.68
C GLN A 12 -12.99 0.56 -5.60
N ARG A 13 -14.08 -0.14 -5.24
CA ARG A 13 -13.99 -1.40 -4.48
C ARG A 13 -13.55 -2.53 -5.40
N VAL A 14 -12.52 -3.26 -4.99
CA VAL A 14 -11.94 -4.36 -5.75
C VAL A 14 -11.98 -5.61 -4.88
N HIS A 15 -12.66 -6.63 -5.38
CA HIS A 15 -12.63 -7.97 -4.80
C HIS A 15 -11.68 -8.84 -5.61
N VAL A 16 -10.64 -9.37 -4.97
CA VAL A 16 -9.69 -10.26 -5.63
C VAL A 16 -9.79 -11.63 -4.98
N ARG A 17 -9.98 -12.66 -5.80
CA ARG A 17 -10.02 -14.06 -5.36
C ARG A 17 -9.23 -14.91 -6.34
N ASN A 18 -8.28 -15.69 -5.83
CA ASN A 18 -7.64 -16.73 -6.61
C ASN A 18 -8.43 -18.04 -6.48
N THR A 19 -8.94 -18.55 -7.60
CA THR A 19 -9.71 -19.79 -7.69
C THR A 19 -8.90 -20.97 -8.20
N ASP A 20 -7.59 -20.80 -8.38
CA ASP A 20 -6.71 -21.90 -8.81
C ASP A 20 -6.82 -23.09 -7.84
N PRO A 21 -6.95 -24.33 -8.33
CA PRO A 21 -7.13 -25.48 -7.45
C PRO A 21 -5.87 -25.89 -6.69
N VAL A 22 -4.67 -25.47 -7.13
CA VAL A 22 -3.37 -25.80 -6.53
C VAL A 22 -2.82 -24.65 -5.68
N TYR A 23 -2.99 -23.42 -6.17
CA TYR A 23 -2.49 -22.18 -5.56
C TYR A 23 -3.62 -21.28 -5.02
N GLY A 24 -4.85 -21.80 -4.99
CA GLY A 24 -6.00 -21.13 -4.41
C GLY A 24 -5.78 -20.83 -2.93
N GLY A 25 -6.39 -19.74 -2.45
CA GLY A 25 -6.28 -19.34 -1.06
C GLY A 25 -6.27 -17.83 -0.89
N PHE A 26 -5.80 -17.07 -1.87
CA PHE A 26 -5.86 -15.62 -1.81
C PHE A 26 -7.29 -15.11 -1.96
N ALA A 27 -7.71 -14.28 -0.99
CA ALA A 27 -8.95 -13.52 -1.06
C ALA A 27 -8.77 -12.18 -0.31
N GLY A 28 -9.08 -11.08 -0.97
CA GLY A 28 -8.96 -9.73 -0.40
C GLY A 28 -10.03 -8.78 -0.89
N GLU A 29 -10.37 -7.84 -0.01
CA GLU A 29 -11.28 -6.72 -0.25
C GLU A 29 -10.47 -5.44 -0.19
N PHE A 30 -10.54 -4.65 -1.25
CA PHE A 30 -9.72 -3.47 -1.39
C PHE A 30 -10.51 -2.26 -1.86
N ILE A 31 -10.02 -1.08 -1.53
CA ILE A 31 -10.47 0.20 -2.03
C ILE A 31 -9.27 0.86 -2.69
N ARG A 32 -9.28 0.92 -4.02
CA ARG A 32 -8.32 1.73 -4.77
C ARG A 32 -8.60 3.19 -4.48
N ASN A 33 -7.56 3.92 -4.12
CA ASN A 33 -7.68 5.27 -3.65
C ASN A 33 -6.45 6.08 -4.06
N THR A 34 -6.25 7.23 -3.42
CA THR A 34 -5.00 8.00 -3.55
C THR A 34 -4.30 8.07 -2.21
N ALA A 35 -2.99 8.25 -2.26
CA ALA A 35 -2.16 8.59 -1.11
C ALA A 35 -1.19 9.70 -1.48
N GLN A 36 -0.90 10.57 -0.52
CA GLN A 36 0.26 11.46 -0.54
C GLN A 36 1.16 11.06 0.61
N MET A 37 2.47 11.13 0.38
CA MET A 37 3.48 10.78 1.38
C MET A 37 4.62 11.80 1.39
N GLU A 38 5.07 12.13 2.60
CA GLU A 38 6.39 12.73 2.82
C GLU A 38 7.18 11.83 3.78
N TRP A 39 8.49 11.69 3.54
CA TRP A 39 9.37 10.89 4.39
C TRP A 39 10.75 11.52 4.57
N THR A 40 11.39 11.18 5.69
CA THR A 40 12.78 11.55 6.00
C THR A 40 13.54 10.34 6.50
N ALA A 41 14.77 10.16 6.03
CA ALA A 41 15.68 9.12 6.51
C ALA A 41 17.08 9.70 6.77
N THR A 42 17.73 9.19 7.81
CA THR A 42 19.11 9.55 8.16
C THR A 42 19.95 8.29 8.12
N VAL A 43 21.08 8.34 7.42
CA VAL A 43 22.06 7.25 7.32
C VAL A 43 23.45 7.83 7.53
N GLY A 44 24.07 7.52 8.67
CA GLY A 44 25.28 8.21 9.11
C GLY A 44 25.02 9.71 9.26
N ASP A 45 25.85 10.53 8.63
CA ASP A 45 25.74 11.99 8.63
C ASP A 45 24.84 12.55 7.52
N TYR A 46 24.26 11.68 6.68
CA TYR A 46 23.43 12.09 5.54
C TYR A 46 21.95 12.07 5.89
N THR A 47 21.23 13.10 5.47
CA THR A 47 19.77 13.19 5.56
C THR A 47 19.16 13.24 4.16
N PHE A 48 18.14 12.42 3.95
CA PHE A 48 17.38 12.31 2.71
C PHE A 48 15.92 12.62 2.99
N GLU A 49 15.31 13.42 2.12
CA GLU A 49 13.91 13.85 2.22
C GLU A 49 13.23 13.65 0.86
N SER A 50 11.95 13.29 0.89
CA SER A 50 11.10 13.31 -0.30
C SER A 50 10.58 14.70 -0.61
N ASP A 51 9.86 14.83 -1.72
CA ASP A 51 9.00 16.00 -1.95
C ASP A 51 7.99 16.19 -0.79
N PRO A 52 7.61 17.44 -0.47
CA PRO A 52 6.59 17.72 0.53
C PRO A 52 5.24 17.08 0.21
N LEU A 53 4.44 16.83 1.25
CA LEU A 53 3.12 16.20 1.10
C LEU A 53 2.22 16.90 0.07
N ALA A 54 2.29 18.24 0.00
CA ALA A 54 1.44 19.05 -0.88
C ALA A 54 1.72 18.86 -2.38
N THR A 55 2.93 18.45 -2.74
CA THR A 55 3.36 18.21 -4.13
C THR A 55 3.53 16.73 -4.44
N SER A 56 3.53 15.88 -3.41
CA SER A 56 3.56 14.43 -3.53
C SER A 56 2.26 13.90 -4.15
N SER A 57 2.38 12.87 -4.98
CA SER A 57 1.26 12.16 -5.58
C SER A 57 1.56 10.66 -5.66
N SER A 58 0.51 9.85 -5.75
CA SER A 58 0.62 8.39 -5.92
C SER A 58 0.23 8.00 -7.34
N SER A 59 1.04 7.12 -7.93
CA SER A 59 0.65 6.42 -9.16
C SER A 59 -0.38 5.31 -8.89
N PHE A 60 -0.33 4.72 -7.70
CA PHE A 60 -1.27 3.72 -7.21
C PHE A 60 -1.33 3.78 -5.69
N ALA A 61 -2.53 3.63 -5.14
CA ALA A 61 -2.75 3.47 -3.71
C ALA A 61 -4.00 2.60 -3.48
N GLU A 62 -3.94 1.76 -2.45
CA GLU A 62 -5.02 0.85 -2.12
C GLU A 62 -5.03 0.60 -0.60
N ILE A 63 -6.22 0.61 -0.01
CA ILE A 63 -6.44 0.20 1.39
C ILE A 63 -7.42 -0.96 1.37
N GLY A 64 -7.09 -2.03 2.06
CA GLY A 64 -7.95 -3.19 2.13
C GLY A 64 -7.59 -4.13 3.26
N HIS A 65 -8.29 -5.26 3.29
CA HIS A 65 -7.94 -6.38 4.12
C HIS A 65 -7.87 -7.66 3.30
N GLU A 66 -7.12 -8.61 3.81
CA GLU A 66 -7.06 -9.95 3.27
C GLU A 66 -7.64 -10.91 4.28
N ARG A 67 -8.37 -11.92 3.79
CA ARG A 67 -8.96 -12.93 4.67
C ARG A 67 -7.89 -13.79 5.36
N ASN A 68 -6.69 -13.87 4.78
CA ASN A 68 -5.65 -14.80 5.21
C ASN A 68 -4.31 -14.12 5.59
N GLY A 69 -4.16 -12.81 5.33
CA GLY A 69 -2.94 -12.04 5.60
C GLY A 69 -1.62 -12.63 5.07
N SER A 70 -1.68 -13.63 4.18
CA SER A 70 -0.50 -14.36 3.68
C SER A 70 -0.33 -14.00 2.22
N PHE A 71 0.58 -13.07 1.95
CA PHE A 71 0.93 -12.64 0.60
C PHE A 71 1.65 -13.75 -0.21
N PHE A 72 2.17 -14.81 0.43
CA PHE A 72 2.88 -15.94 -0.20
C PHE A 72 2.65 -17.26 0.56
N PRO A 73 2.90 -18.45 -0.05
CA PRO A 73 2.63 -19.73 0.59
C PRO A 73 3.63 -20.02 1.72
N ARG A 74 3.17 -20.69 2.79
CA ARG A 74 4.06 -21.40 3.71
C ARG A 74 4.62 -22.62 2.98
N GLY A 75 5.87 -22.53 2.57
CA GLY A 75 6.73 -23.69 2.34
C GLY A 75 7.46 -24.03 3.62
#